data_AF-A0A645HUH8-F1
#
_entry.id   AF-A0A645HUH8-F1
#
_cell.length_a   1.000
_cell.length_b   1.000
_cell.length_c   1.000
_cell.angle_alpha   90.00
_cell.angle_beta   90.00
_cell.angle_gamma   90.00
#
_symmetry.space_group_name_H-M   'P 1'
#
loop_
_entity.id
_entity.type
_entity.pdbx_description
1 polymer ?
#
loop_
_entity_poly.entity_id
_entity_poly.type
_entity_poly.pdbx_seq_one_letter_code
_entity_poly.pdbx_strand_id
1 'polypeptide(L)' 'MLELAGDKVPALGSDFDGAKTPPFLQSVADEAGLYDAICRSSLGKTLADRIFFDNAYEFFKKFD' A
#
# COMPACT_ATOMS: atom_id res chain seq x y z
N MET A 1 -0.06 11.48 6.20
CA MET A 1 -1.12 10.63 5.62
C MET A 1 -1.72 9.74 6.68
N LEU A 2 -1.01 8.74 7.22
CA LEU A 2 -1.52 7.86 8.28
C LEU A 2 -2.02 8.61 9.52
N GLU A 3 -1.26 9.60 10.01
CA GLU A 3 -1.65 10.42 11.16
C GLU A 3 -2.92 11.26 10.93
N LEU A 4 -3.22 11.59 9.67
CA LEU A 4 -4.35 12.43 9.29
C LEU A 4 -5.59 11.61 8.90
N ALA A 5 -5.39 10.51 8.17
CA ALA A 5 -6.45 9.71 7.57
C ALA A 5 -6.79 8.44 8.38
N GLY A 6 -5.92 8.04 9.31
CA GLY A 6 -6.02 6.75 9.99
C GLY A 6 -5.54 5.58 9.13
N ASP A 7 -5.66 4.36 9.66
CA ASP A 7 -5.19 3.11 9.05
C ASP A 7 -6.18 2.52 8.02
N LYS A 8 -7.47 2.87 8.09
CA LYS A 8 -8.56 2.30 7.26
C LYS A 8 -8.81 3.00 5.93
N VAL A 9 -7.97 3.97 5.58
CA VAL A 9 -8.18 4.85 4.41
C VAL A 9 -7.07 4.70 3.36
N PRO A 10 -5.76 4.72 3.70
CA PRO A 10 -4.72 4.77 2.67
C PRO A 10 -4.58 3.44 1.92
N ALA A 11 -4.29 3.51 0.62
CA ALA A 11 -3.98 2.38 -0.24
C ALA A 11 -2.76 2.68 -1.12
N LEU A 12 -2.08 1.65 -1.62
CA LEU A 12 -0.97 1.79 -2.56
C LEU A 12 -1.49 2.07 -3.98
N GLY A 13 -0.94 3.10 -4.62
CA GLY A 13 -1.14 3.40 -6.03
C GLY A 13 0.20 3.79 -6.65
N SER A 14 0.87 2.82 -7.28
CA SER A 14 2.27 2.95 -7.72
C SER A 14 2.45 3.81 -8.97
N ASP A 15 1.40 3.97 -9.79
CA ASP A 15 1.47 4.59 -11.11
C ASP A 15 2.58 3.97 -12.00
N PHE A 16 2.75 2.64 -11.90
CA PHE A 16 3.59 1.89 -12.83
C PHE A 16 3.20 2.20 -14.27
N ASP A 17 4.19 2.34 -15.15
CA ASP A 17 4.06 2.75 -16.55
C ASP A 17 3.51 4.18 -16.78
N GLY A 18 3.07 4.88 -15.73
CA GLY A 18 2.56 6.25 -15.78
C GLY A 18 3.52 7.32 -15.24
N ALA A 19 4.44 6.95 -14.33
CA ALA A 19 5.39 7.87 -13.71
C ALA A 19 6.79 7.27 -13.50
N LYS A 20 7.77 8.16 -13.26
CA LYS A 20 9.08 7.75 -12.76
C LYS A 20 8.96 7.35 -11.28
N THR A 21 9.18 6.07 -11.01
CA THR A 21 9.12 5.49 -9.68
C THR A 21 10.48 5.52 -8.95
N PRO A 22 10.49 5.42 -7.61
CA PRO A 22 11.73 5.34 -6.84
C PRO A 22 12.44 3.98 -7.07
N PRO A 23 13.78 3.91 -6.90
CA PRO A 23 14.56 2.71 -7.24
C PRO A 23 14.16 1.42 -6.51
N PHE A 24 13.51 1.52 -5.35
CA PHE A 24 13.07 0.36 -4.57
C PHE A 24 11.67 -0.14 -4.93
N LEU A 25 10.99 0.51 -5.89
CA LEU A 25 9.62 0.20 -6.31
C LEU A 25 9.47 0.48 -7.80
N GLN A 26 10.28 -0.15 -8.65
CA GLN A 26 10.28 0.12 -10.09
C GLN A 26 9.24 -0.70 -10.86
N SER A 27 8.84 -1.83 -10.30
CA SER A 27 7.94 -2.80 -10.92
C SER A 27 7.11 -3.52 -9.86
N VAL A 28 6.11 -4.28 -10.32
CA VAL A 28 5.29 -5.16 -9.47
C VAL A 28 6.15 -6.15 -8.67
N ALA A 29 7.29 -6.60 -9.22
CA ALA A 29 8.18 -7.52 -8.51
C ALA A 29 8.81 -6.89 -7.25
N ASP A 30 8.88 -5.56 -7.18
CA ASP A 30 9.47 -4.82 -6.06
C ASP A 30 8.47 -4.59 -4.91
N GLU A 31 7.18 -4.79 -5.15
CA GLU A 31 6.13 -4.59 -4.14
C GLU A 31 6.31 -5.49 -2.91
N ALA A 32 6.78 -6.73 -3.12
CA ALA A 32 7.05 -7.66 -2.03
C ALA A 32 8.11 -7.11 -1.05
N GLY A 33 9.15 -6.45 -1.57
CA GLY A 33 10.19 -5.83 -0.75
C GLY A 33 9.65 -4.67 0.10
N LEU A 34 8.77 -3.85 -0.49
CA LEU A 34 8.12 -2.76 0.24
C LEU A 34 7.16 -3.28 1.31
N TYR A 35 6.37 -4.29 0.99
CA TYR A 35 5.47 -4.96 1.95
C TYR A 35 6.24 -5.50 3.15
N ASP A 36 7.34 -6.23 2.90
CA ASP A 36 8.20 -6.79 3.95
C ASP A 36 8.83 -5.70 4.81
N ALA A 37 9.24 -4.57 4.20
CA ALA A 37 9.80 -3.44 4.93
C ALA A 37 8.78 -2.83 5.90
N ILE A 38 7.52 -2.66 5.49
CA ILE A 38 6.44 -2.17 6.37
C ILE A 38 6.18 -3.18 7.49
N CYS A 39 6.09 -4.48 7.17
CA CYS A 39 5.86 -5.53 8.16
C CYS A 39 6.91 -5.56 9.27
N ARG A 40 8.18 -5.32 8.93
CA ARG A 40 9.30 -5.30 9.89
C ARG A 40 9.45 -3.98 10.64
N SER A 41 8.76 -2.92 10.21
CA SER A 41 8.76 -1.62 10.87
C SER A 41 7.79 -1.60 12.07
N SER A 42 7.76 -0.49 12.80
CA SER A 42 6.77 -0.26 13.86
C SER A 42 5.31 -0.18 13.37
N LEU A 43 5.09 -0.07 12.05
CA LEU A 43 3.76 -0.06 11.44
C LEU A 43 3.11 -1.46 11.42
N GLY A 44 3.93 -2.51 11.30
CA GLY A 44 3.51 -3.90 11.39
C GLY A 44 2.68 -4.42 10.22
N LYS A 45 2.44 -5.74 10.24
CA LYS A 45 1.76 -6.48 9.18
C LYS A 45 0.31 -6.02 8.96
N THR A 46 -0.43 -5.76 10.03
CA THR A 46 -1.84 -5.34 9.93
C THR A 46 -2.01 -4.10 9.07
N LEU A 47 -1.11 -3.12 9.19
CA LEU A 47 -1.16 -1.94 8.33
C LEU A 47 -0.71 -2.23 6.90
N ALA A 48 0.29 -3.11 6.73
CA ALA A 48 0.74 -3.52 5.41
C ALA A 48 -0.40 -4.19 4.60
N ASP A 49 -1.13 -5.13 5.21
CA ASP A 49 -2.28 -5.80 4.61
C ASP A 49 -3.33 -4.78 4.12
N ARG A 50 -3.62 -3.79 4.96
CA ARG A 50 -4.58 -2.71 4.65
C ARG A 50 -4.16 -1.84 3.48
N ILE A 51 -2.91 -1.38 3.48
CA ILE A 51 -2.39 -0.49 2.44
C ILE A 51 -2.30 -1.22 1.09
N PHE A 52 -1.93 -2.50 1.10
CA PHE A 52 -1.70 -3.27 -0.12
C PHE A 52 -2.99 -3.86 -0.72
N PHE A 53 -4.04 -4.05 0.09
CA PHE A 53 -5.26 -4.66 -0.42
C PHE A 53 -6.54 -4.22 0.30
N ASP A 54 -6.63 -4.40 1.63
CA ASP A 54 -7.94 -4.40 2.29
C ASP A 54 -8.69 -3.07 2.15
N ASN A 55 -7.99 -1.93 2.24
CA ASN A 55 -8.66 -0.62 2.16
C ASN A 55 -9.25 -0.36 0.77
N ALA A 56 -8.55 -0.76 -0.30
CA ALA A 56 -9.06 -0.64 -1.66
C ALA A 56 -10.22 -1.62 -1.89
N TYR A 57 -10.07 -2.86 -1.46
CA TYR A 57 -11.12 -3.88 -1.55
C TYR A 57 -12.39 -3.46 -0.81
N GLU A 58 -12.29 -3.04 0.46
CA GLU A 58 -13.41 -2.53 1.26
C GLU A 58 -14.05 -1.29 0.65
N PHE A 59 -13.28 -0.45 -0.05
CA PHE A 59 -13.82 0.68 -0.79
C PHE A 59 -14.67 0.21 -1.97
N PHE A 60 -14.13 -0.64 -2.86
CA PHE A 60 -14.86 -1.10 -4.05
C PHE A 60 -16.13 -1.88 -3.69
N LYS A 61 -16.10 -2.71 -2.64
CA LYS A 61 -17.29 -3.43 -2.14
C LYS A 61 -18.47 -2.56 -1.74
N LYS A 62 -18.28 -1.26 -1.47
CA LYS A 62 -19.38 -0.33 -1.15
C LYS A 62 -20.16 0.10 -2.39
N PHE A 63 -19.60 -0.13 -3.57
CA PHE A 63 -20.14 0.31 -4.86
C PHE A 63 -20.44 -0.86 -5.81
N ASP A 64 -20.24 -2.10 -5.36
CA ASP A 64 -20.80 -3.32 -5.98
C ASP A 64 -22.31 -3.42 -5.72
#